data_AF-K2ALM7-F1
#
_entry.id   AF-K2ALM7-F1
#
_cell.length_a   1.000
_cell.length_b   1.000
_cell.length_c   1.000
_cell.angle_alpha   90.00
_cell.angle_beta   90.00
_cell.angle_gamma   90.00
#
_symmetry.space_group_name_H-M   'P 1'
#
loop_
_entity.id
_entity.type
_entity.pdbx_description
1 polymer ?
#
loop_
_entity_poly.entity_id
_entity_poly.type
_entity_poly.pdbx_seq_one_letter_code
_entity_poly.pdbx_strand_id
1 'polypeptide(L)' 'MAKAADKGVRFLLLEGKPVKEPIAWGGPIVMNTKEELELAFKEIDENKFIK' A
#
# COMPACT_ATOMS: atom_id res chain seq x y z
N MET A 1 -19.93 22.64 -14.68
CA MET A 1 -18.89 23.14 -13.77
C MET A 1 -19.24 22.70 -12.36
N ALA A 2 -18.34 22.03 -11.65
CA ALA A 2 -18.54 21.74 -10.24
C ALA A 2 -18.44 23.05 -9.43
N LYS A 3 -19.39 23.31 -8.53
CA LYS A 3 -19.37 24.45 -7.61
C LYS A 3 -19.10 23.94 -6.20
N ALA A 4 -18.15 24.55 -5.50
CA ALA A 4 -17.98 24.30 -4.08
C ALA A 4 -19.14 24.94 -3.30
N ALA A 5 -19.50 24.33 -2.16
CA ALA A 5 -20.41 24.93 -1.19
C ALA A 5 -19.75 26.13 -0.47
N ASP A 6 -20.53 26.89 0.29
CA ASP A 6 -20.13 28.19 0.88
C ASP A 6 -18.83 28.15 1.71
N LYS A 7 -18.45 26.98 2.24
CA LYS A 7 -17.22 26.79 3.03
C LYS A 7 -16.01 26.29 2.21
N GLY A 8 -16.12 26.21 0.89
CA GLY A 8 -15.08 25.67 0.01
C GLY A 8 -14.94 24.14 0.11
N VAL A 9 -13.96 23.57 -0.60
CA VAL A 9 -13.66 22.13 -0.61
C VAL A 9 -12.19 21.90 -0.31
N ARG A 10 -11.88 20.85 0.46
CA ARG A 10 -10.52 20.30 0.61
C ARG A 10 -10.52 18.89 0.06
N PHE A 11 -9.71 18.63 -0.95
CA PHE A 11 -9.61 17.32 -1.56
C PHE A 11 -8.16 17.03 -1.98
N LEU A 12 -7.84 15.76 -2.07
CA LEU A 12 -6.64 15.26 -2.71
C LEU A 12 -7.08 14.49 -3.96
N LEU A 13 -6.53 14.85 -5.11
CA LEU A 13 -6.61 14.04 -6.31
C LEU A 13 -5.31 13.26 -6.41
N LEU A 14 -5.42 11.93 -6.45
CA LEU A 14 -4.30 11.03 -6.64
C LEU A 14 -4.56 10.25 -7.92
N GLU A 15 -3.57 10.25 -8.82
CA GLU A 15 -3.54 9.39 -9.99
C GLU A 15 -2.23 8.61 -10.02
N GLY A 16 -2.26 7.43 -10.64
CA GLY A 16 -1.09 6.58 -10.76
C GLY A 16 -1.29 5.55 -11.86
N LYS A 17 -0.19 5.22 -12.55
CA LYS A 17 -0.20 4.13 -13.52
C LYS A 17 -0.44 2.81 -12.78
N PRO A 18 -1.33 1.91 -13.27
CA PRO A 18 -1.51 0.62 -12.65
C PRO A 18 -0.19 -0.16 -12.60
N VAL A 19 0.13 -0.71 -11.42
CA VAL A 19 1.34 -1.51 -11.18
C VAL A 19 1.36 -2.78 -12.04
N LYS A 20 0.18 -3.39 -12.26
CA LYS A 20 0.00 -4.62 -13.08
C LYS A 20 0.85 -5.81 -12.61
N GLU A 21 1.16 -5.86 -11.32
CA GLU A 21 1.80 -6.99 -10.69
C GLU A 21 0.84 -7.63 -9.68
N PRO A 22 1.00 -8.93 -9.37
CA PRO A 22 0.28 -9.55 -8.27
C PRO A 22 0.50 -8.80 -6.96
N ILE A 23 -0.51 -8.79 -6.10
CA ILE A 23 -0.48 -8.13 -4.79
C ILE A 23 -0.82 -9.18 -3.73
N ALA A 24 0.14 -9.45 -2.84
CA ALA A 24 -0.04 -10.20 -1.62
C ALA A 24 0.05 -9.23 -0.43
N TRP A 25 -0.99 -9.16 0.39
CA TRP A 25 -1.09 -8.18 1.48
C TRP A 25 -1.40 -8.87 2.81
N GLY A 26 -0.55 -8.63 3.80
CA GLY A 26 -0.78 -8.97 5.21
C GLY A 26 -0.39 -7.81 6.12
N GLY A 27 -1.37 -7.15 6.72
CA GLY A 27 -1.13 -6.08 7.70
C GLY A 27 -0.25 -4.94 7.15
N PRO A 28 0.91 -4.64 7.76
CA PRO A 28 1.78 -3.55 7.32
C PRO A 28 2.69 -3.91 6.12
N ILE A 29 2.62 -5.14 5.60
CA ILE A 29 3.53 -5.64 4.56
C ILE A 29 2.75 -5.92 3.27
N VAL A 30 3.29 -5.42 2.16
CA VAL A 30 2.78 -5.68 0.80
C VAL A 30 3.92 -6.25 -0.04
N MET A 31 3.70 -7.41 -0.67
CA MET A 31 4.63 -8.11 -1.55
C MET A 31 3.91 -8.53 -2.85
N ASN A 32 4.62 -9.18 -3.77
CA ASN A 32 4.01 -9.69 -5.00
C ASN A 32 3.43 -11.10 -4.81
N THR A 33 4.08 -11.95 -4.01
CA THR A 33 3.65 -13.36 -3.78
C THR A 33 3.34 -13.65 -2.32
N LYS A 34 2.61 -14.74 -2.07
CA LYS A 34 2.29 -15.17 -0.70
C LYS A 34 3.53 -15.66 0.03
N GLU A 35 4.43 -16.31 -0.69
CA GLU A 35 5.71 -16.84 -0.20
C GLU A 35 6.64 -15.70 0.26
N GLU A 36 6.72 -14.61 -0.50
CA GLU A 36 7.45 -13.39 -0.09
C GLU A 36 6.84 -12.77 1.17
N LEU A 37 5.51 -12.73 1.26
CA LEU A 37 4.81 -12.19 2.42
C LEU A 37 5.08 -13.03 3.67
N GLU A 38 5.03 -14.36 3.56
CA GLU A 38 5.35 -15.30 4.65
C GLU A 38 6.82 -15.19 5.09
N LEU A 39 7.75 -15.05 4.14
CA LEU A 39 9.15 -14.81 4.43
C LEU A 39 9.34 -13.49 5.20
N ALA A 40 8.69 -12.41 4.75
CA ALA A 40 8.79 -11.11 5.39
C ALA A 40 8.32 -11.14 6.86
N PHE A 41 7.21 -11.83 7.14
CA PHE A 41 6.77 -12.01 8.53
C PHE A 41 7.76 -12.82 9.36
N LYS A 42 8.31 -13.90 8.80
CA LYS A 42 9.34 -14.69 9.47
C LYS A 42 10.58 -13.85 9.78
N GLU A 43 11.03 -13.00 8.87
CA GLU A 43 12.16 -12.11 9.11
C GLU A 43 11.88 -11.07 10.20
N ILE A 44 10.64 -10.59 10.33
CA ILE A 44 10.23 -9.72 11.43
C ILE A 44 10.33 -10.47 12.76
N ASP A 45 9.77 -11.68 12.83
CA ASP A 45 9.82 -12.52 14.03
C ASP A 45 11.28 -12.83 14.44
N GLU A 46 12.17 -12.98 13.46
CA GLU A 46 13.59 -13.24 13.68
C GLU A 46 14.44 -11.97 13.93
N ASN A 47 13.83 -10.77 13.94
CA ASN A 47 14.54 -9.48 14.00
C ASN A 47 15.62 -9.32 12.89
N LYS A 48 15.31 -9.83 11.69
CA LYS A 48 16.15 -9.75 10.49
C LYS A 48 15.54 -8.92 9.38
N PHE A 49 14.29 -8.49 9.53
CA PHE A 49 13.60 -7.67 8.53
C PHE A 49 14.29 -6.32 8.37
N ILE A 50 14.97 -6.14 7.23
CA ILE A 50 15.80 -4.98 6.85
C ILE A 50 16.98 -4.76 7.81
N LYS A 51 18.19 -5.12 7.36
CA LYS A 51 19.48 -4.79 7.98
C LYS A 51 20.31 -3.91 7.06
#